data_AF-D0NGY9-F1
#
_entry.id   AF-D0NGY9-F1
#
_cell.length_a   1.000
_cell.length_b   1.000
_cell.length_c   1.000
_cell.angle_alpha   90.00
_cell.angle_beta   90.00
_cell.angle_gamma   90.00
#
_symmetry.space_group_name_H-M   'P 1'
#
loop_
_entity.id
_entity.type
_entity.pdbx_description
1 polymer ?
#
loop_
_entity_poly.entity_id
_entity_poly.type
_entity_poly.pdbx_seq_one_letter_code
_entity_poly.pdbx_strand_id
1 'polypeptide(L)'
;MLTLVTLSTVQAASKNSSGTTHPTKSGIEVWVDPETPKDRHTYISSRGRKWDLVMSDEFNTKNRSFRPGDDHMWTSLEKPDGVNGALELYSHNMTSTACDDDGTCYFYIKTMDEVNVIRVYNMYTRPAGYQNAYFWYRAAMVQSWNKFCFQGGMLDVRAQLPGAVTEKSGNPDLALGKSGKVKTTKFYPTWPGIWMMGNLGRAIFSASTNRMWPFSYNKCEPDVFNPRNQRISACDDNPGYGLNPNQGRGAPEIDLLEGGGLAISSSLQIAPGMPLDYRLFPADPKGADVTNPYCVFTYDCLTPGANMIDVPTAYYKKERGHKSWYQGLRYGANNQCQQVSSEKQDYDTVAASVKGGIKENTCTVDTCPASGDVNGELSYIDKTKSAHWGINSNGTCYPLMNSYMGAYLPTR
;
A
#
# COMPACT_ATOMS: atom_id res chain seq x y z
N MET A 1 -55.36 -3.34 -49.32
CA MET A 1 -54.17 -4.05 -48.81
C MET A 1 -53.19 -3.01 -48.33
N LEU A 2 -53.13 -2.79 -47.02
CA LEU A 2 -52.26 -1.80 -46.40
C LEU A 2 -51.32 -2.57 -45.45
N THR A 3 -50.04 -2.54 -45.73
CA THR A 3 -48.99 -3.22 -44.97
C THR A 3 -48.75 -2.44 -43.67
N LEU A 4 -49.08 -3.02 -42.52
CA LEU A 4 -48.74 -2.45 -41.21
C LEU A 4 -47.37 -3.00 -40.78
N VAL A 5 -46.39 -2.11 -40.64
CA VAL A 5 -45.07 -2.43 -40.08
C VAL A 5 -45.15 -2.25 -38.57
N THR A 6 -44.99 -3.33 -37.80
CA THR A 6 -44.79 -3.26 -36.35
C THR A 6 -43.29 -3.24 -36.05
N LEU A 7 -42.76 -2.07 -35.66
CA LEU A 7 -41.47 -1.98 -34.96
C LEU A 7 -41.64 -2.53 -33.55
N SER A 8 -41.04 -3.69 -33.25
CA SER A 8 -40.83 -4.15 -31.88
C SER A 8 -39.45 -3.68 -31.42
N THR A 9 -39.43 -2.62 -30.60
CA THR A 9 -38.25 -2.19 -29.85
C THR A 9 -37.91 -3.23 -28.80
N VAL A 10 -36.79 -3.94 -28.96
CA VAL A 10 -36.20 -4.76 -27.91
C VAL A 10 -35.54 -3.82 -26.90
N GLN A 11 -36.28 -3.43 -25.87
CA GLN A 11 -35.65 -2.92 -24.65
C GLN A 11 -34.91 -4.08 -24.01
N ALA A 12 -33.58 -4.05 -24.11
CA ALA A 12 -32.72 -4.91 -23.30
C ALA A 12 -33.01 -4.60 -21.82
N ALA A 13 -33.74 -5.50 -21.15
CA ALA A 13 -33.91 -5.45 -19.72
C ALA A 13 -32.51 -5.55 -19.10
N SER A 14 -32.06 -4.46 -18.46
CA SER A 14 -30.94 -4.50 -17.53
C SER A 14 -31.28 -5.57 -16.49
N LYS A 15 -30.59 -6.70 -16.52
CA LYS A 15 -30.56 -7.63 -15.40
C LYS A 15 -29.93 -6.91 -14.22
N ASN A 16 -30.74 -6.19 -13.46
CA ASN A 16 -30.48 -5.99 -12.05
C ASN A 16 -30.44 -7.38 -11.44
N SER A 17 -29.24 -7.92 -11.27
CA SER A 17 -29.03 -9.02 -10.34
C SER A 17 -29.49 -8.51 -8.98
N SER A 18 -30.69 -8.88 -8.56
CA SER A 18 -31.13 -8.76 -7.19
C SER A 18 -30.10 -9.49 -6.33
N GLY A 19 -29.26 -8.73 -5.62
CA GLY A 19 -28.26 -9.28 -4.72
C GLY A 19 -28.91 -10.23 -3.72
N THR A 20 -28.17 -11.28 -3.32
CA THR A 20 -28.57 -12.30 -2.34
C THR A 20 -28.70 -11.77 -0.91
N THR A 21 -28.86 -10.45 -0.74
CA THR A 21 -28.92 -9.77 0.55
C THR A 21 -30.27 -9.07 0.68
N HIS A 22 -30.99 -9.40 1.74
CA HIS A 22 -32.22 -8.67 2.09
C HIS A 22 -31.83 -7.32 2.72
N PRO A 23 -32.50 -6.22 2.36
CA PRO A 23 -32.29 -4.94 3.04
C PRO A 23 -32.61 -5.12 4.53
N THR A 24 -31.71 -4.65 5.39
CA THR A 24 -31.92 -4.74 6.83
C THR A 24 -33.06 -3.81 7.23
N LYS A 25 -33.87 -4.22 8.21
CA LYS A 25 -34.99 -3.41 8.71
C LYS A 25 -34.53 -2.07 9.32
N SER A 26 -33.26 -1.99 9.74
CA SER A 26 -32.63 -0.78 10.28
C SER A 26 -32.11 0.18 9.20
N GLY A 27 -31.98 -0.26 7.94
CA GLY A 27 -31.27 0.49 6.90
C GLY A 27 -29.74 0.49 7.03
N ILE A 28 -29.19 -0.27 7.98
CA ILE A 28 -27.75 -0.45 8.20
C ILE A 28 -27.30 -1.68 7.40
N GLU A 29 -26.42 -1.53 6.42
CA GLU A 29 -25.93 -2.66 5.63
C GLU A 29 -25.22 -3.70 6.52
N VAL A 30 -25.21 -4.97 6.10
CA VAL A 30 -24.77 -6.11 6.92
C VAL A 30 -23.34 -5.99 7.47
N TRP A 31 -22.49 -5.16 6.85
CA TRP A 31 -21.08 -5.00 7.18
C TRP A 31 -20.73 -3.60 7.71
N VAL A 32 -21.72 -2.73 7.91
CA VAL A 32 -21.54 -1.36 8.41
C VAL A 32 -21.78 -1.35 9.91
N ASP A 33 -20.81 -0.87 10.66
CA ASP A 33 -20.93 -0.66 12.10
C ASP A 33 -22.09 0.31 12.39
N PRO A 34 -23.08 -0.07 13.22
CA PRO A 34 -24.18 0.81 13.62
C PRO A 34 -23.73 2.13 14.25
N GLU A 35 -22.53 2.17 14.82
CA GLU A 35 -21.95 3.36 15.44
C GLU A 35 -21.19 4.24 14.44
N THR A 36 -21.03 3.83 13.18
CA THR A 36 -20.36 4.67 12.17
C THR A 36 -21.12 5.98 11.96
N PRO A 37 -20.46 7.15 12.13
CA PRO A 37 -21.10 8.46 12.00
C PRO A 37 -21.76 8.67 10.64
N LYS A 38 -22.98 9.25 10.62
CA LYS A 38 -23.80 9.40 9.40
C LYS A 38 -23.11 10.17 8.27
N ASP A 39 -22.23 11.10 8.59
CA ASP A 39 -21.45 11.88 7.63
C ASP A 39 -20.34 11.06 6.94
N ARG A 40 -20.07 9.84 7.43
CA ARG A 40 -19.12 8.88 6.84
C ARG A 40 -19.79 7.84 5.94
N HIS A 41 -21.12 7.83 5.86
CA HIS A 41 -21.88 6.87 5.03
C HIS A 41 -21.77 7.17 3.54
N THR A 42 -21.35 8.37 3.17
CA THR A 42 -21.15 8.75 1.77
C THR A 42 -19.87 9.56 1.62
N TYR A 43 -19.15 9.34 0.53
CA TYR A 43 -17.94 10.09 0.21
C TYR A 43 -17.99 10.59 -1.23
N ILE A 44 -17.58 11.84 -1.46
CA ILE A 44 -17.37 12.37 -2.80
C ILE A 44 -15.88 12.28 -3.12
N SER A 45 -15.53 11.39 -4.04
CA SER A 45 -14.14 11.20 -4.48
C SER A 45 -13.54 12.48 -5.05
N SER A 46 -12.20 12.55 -5.07
CA SER A 46 -11.46 13.62 -5.74
C SER A 46 -11.74 13.73 -7.25
N ARG A 47 -12.50 12.79 -7.82
CA ARG A 47 -13.01 12.79 -9.20
C ARG A 47 -14.51 13.10 -9.31
N GLY A 48 -15.15 13.54 -8.22
CA GLY A 48 -16.55 13.94 -8.16
C GLY A 48 -17.56 12.79 -8.10
N ARG A 49 -17.11 11.52 -8.11
CA ARG A 49 -18.00 10.36 -7.95
C ARG A 49 -18.43 10.24 -6.50
N LYS A 50 -19.73 10.07 -6.27
CA LYS A 50 -20.28 9.65 -4.98
C LYS A 50 -20.04 8.16 -4.78
N TRP A 51 -19.56 7.79 -3.60
CA TRP A 51 -19.39 6.42 -3.11
C TRP A 51 -20.19 6.26 -1.82
N ASP A 52 -20.83 5.11 -1.66
CA ASP A 52 -21.58 4.75 -0.46
C ASP A 52 -20.73 3.80 0.40
N LEU A 53 -20.87 3.90 1.72
CA LEU A 53 -20.17 3.04 2.68
C LEU A 53 -20.75 1.63 2.64
N VAL A 54 -19.89 0.63 2.46
CA VAL A 54 -20.29 -0.79 2.36
C VAL A 54 -19.73 -1.66 3.49
N MET A 55 -18.74 -1.16 4.23
CA MET A 55 -18.14 -1.83 5.38
C MET A 55 -17.46 -0.82 6.30
N SER A 56 -17.63 -0.98 7.61
CA SER A 56 -16.93 -0.20 8.63
C SER A 56 -16.81 -0.98 9.94
N ASP A 57 -15.88 -0.56 10.80
CA ASP A 57 -15.76 -1.02 12.18
C ASP A 57 -15.14 0.13 12.99
N GLU A 58 -15.89 0.68 13.95
CA GLU A 58 -15.42 1.77 14.82
C GLU A 58 -14.68 1.24 16.05
N PHE A 59 -14.73 -0.08 16.30
CA PHE A 59 -14.10 -0.75 17.43
C PHE A 59 -14.58 -0.29 18.82
N ASN A 60 -15.81 0.23 18.92
CA ASN A 60 -16.38 0.82 20.15
C ASN A 60 -16.80 -0.17 21.23
N THR A 61 -16.82 -1.47 20.95
CA THR A 61 -17.07 -2.49 21.99
C THR A 61 -15.76 -2.88 22.67
N LYS A 62 -15.59 -2.53 23.94
CA LYS A 62 -14.39 -2.84 24.76
C LYS A 62 -14.17 -4.35 24.93
N ASN A 63 -12.91 -4.76 25.01
CA ASN A 63 -12.47 -6.14 25.26
C ASN A 63 -12.98 -7.17 24.22
N ARG A 64 -13.13 -6.76 22.94
CA ARG A 64 -13.43 -7.71 21.87
C ARG A 64 -12.34 -8.76 21.76
N SER A 65 -12.75 -10.02 21.64
CA SER A 65 -11.85 -11.12 21.30
C SER A 65 -11.81 -11.28 19.79
N PHE A 66 -10.61 -11.36 19.23
CA PHE A 66 -10.42 -11.67 17.82
C PHE A 66 -9.94 -13.11 17.61
N ARG A 67 -10.15 -14.01 18.58
CA ARG A 67 -9.80 -15.42 18.37
C ARG A 67 -10.65 -16.03 17.25
N PRO A 68 -10.17 -17.09 16.59
CA PRO A 68 -10.97 -17.79 15.58
C PRO A 68 -12.34 -18.21 16.14
N GLY A 69 -13.41 -17.66 15.56
CA GLY A 69 -14.80 -17.93 15.95
C GLY A 69 -15.46 -16.85 16.81
N ASP A 70 -14.70 -15.95 17.43
CA ASP A 70 -15.25 -14.98 18.40
C ASP A 70 -15.75 -13.69 17.74
N ASP A 71 -15.17 -13.31 16.59
CA ASP A 71 -15.53 -12.09 15.85
C ASP A 71 -15.93 -12.43 14.41
N HIS A 72 -16.98 -11.78 13.90
CA HIS A 72 -17.56 -12.06 12.58
C HIS A 72 -16.71 -11.50 11.42
N MET A 73 -15.93 -10.44 11.66
CA MET A 73 -15.16 -9.71 10.64
C MET A 73 -13.67 -9.98 10.72
N TRP A 74 -13.13 -10.09 11.93
CA TRP A 74 -11.69 -10.11 12.18
C TRP A 74 -11.23 -11.42 12.82
N THR A 75 -10.01 -11.86 12.50
CA THR A 75 -9.38 -13.04 13.09
C THR A 75 -7.91 -12.76 13.36
N SER A 76 -7.52 -12.84 14.62
CA SER A 76 -6.12 -12.81 15.07
C SER A 76 -5.41 -14.13 14.79
N LEU A 77 -4.08 -14.10 14.74
CA LEU A 77 -3.22 -15.26 14.47
C LEU A 77 -2.40 -15.68 15.71
N GLU A 78 -2.04 -16.97 15.76
CA GLU A 78 -1.14 -17.56 16.76
C GLU A 78 -0.08 -18.40 16.05
N LYS A 79 1.05 -17.79 15.71
CA LYS A 79 2.20 -18.44 15.03
C LYS A 79 3.41 -17.51 14.94
N PRO A 80 4.62 -18.04 14.74
CA PRO A 80 5.75 -17.22 14.29
C PRO A 80 5.45 -16.55 12.97
N ASP A 81 5.87 -15.30 12.81
CA ASP A 81 6.03 -14.79 11.46
C ASP A 81 7.27 -15.46 10.83
N GLY A 82 7.02 -16.19 9.74
CA GLY A 82 8.01 -17.02 9.06
C GLY A 82 8.55 -16.37 7.79
N VAL A 83 8.18 -15.11 7.54
CA VAL A 83 8.63 -14.33 6.38
C VAL A 83 9.42 -13.10 6.83
N ASN A 84 10.09 -12.45 5.89
CA ASN A 84 10.68 -11.11 6.06
C ASN A 84 11.72 -10.95 7.19
N GLY A 85 12.28 -12.05 7.70
CA GLY A 85 13.22 -11.98 8.84
C GLY A 85 12.57 -11.44 10.11
N ALA A 86 11.24 -11.56 10.23
CA ALA A 86 10.47 -11.09 11.36
C ALA A 86 11.01 -11.68 12.67
N LEU A 87 11.00 -10.86 13.72
CA LEU A 87 11.60 -11.19 15.01
C LEU A 87 10.55 -11.58 16.04
N GLU A 88 9.27 -11.53 15.68
CA GLU A 88 8.13 -11.70 16.55
C GLU A 88 7.35 -13.00 16.34
N LEU A 89 6.65 -13.42 17.41
CA LEU A 89 5.51 -14.31 17.33
C LEU A 89 4.21 -13.52 17.36
N TYR A 90 3.24 -13.87 16.51
CA TYR A 90 1.88 -13.37 16.66
C TYR A 90 1.11 -14.21 17.66
N SER A 91 0.35 -13.56 18.54
CA SER A 91 -0.49 -14.20 19.53
C SER A 91 -1.85 -13.55 19.69
N HIS A 92 -2.86 -14.38 19.99
CA HIS A 92 -4.24 -13.92 20.13
C HIS A 92 -4.44 -12.91 21.26
N ASN A 93 -3.65 -12.99 22.33
CA ASN A 93 -3.77 -12.11 23.50
C ASN A 93 -3.01 -10.78 23.36
N MET A 94 -2.33 -10.55 22.24
CA MET A 94 -1.63 -9.30 21.95
C MET A 94 -2.50 -8.30 21.20
N THR A 95 -3.81 -8.54 21.10
CA THR A 95 -4.74 -7.61 20.46
C THR A 95 -6.11 -7.68 21.13
N SER A 96 -6.81 -6.56 21.17
CA SER A 96 -8.20 -6.43 21.57
C SER A 96 -8.67 -5.02 21.22
N THR A 97 -9.79 -4.61 21.80
CA THR A 97 -10.26 -3.23 21.80
C THR A 97 -10.21 -2.67 23.21
N ALA A 98 -9.87 -1.39 23.32
CA ALA A 98 -9.88 -0.64 24.58
C ALA A 98 -10.65 0.66 24.39
N CYS A 99 -10.98 1.32 25.50
CA CYS A 99 -11.51 2.67 25.50
C CYS A 99 -10.77 3.48 26.57
N ASP A 100 -10.35 4.68 26.20
CA ASP A 100 -9.76 5.66 27.09
C ASP A 100 -10.84 6.35 27.94
N ASP A 101 -10.42 7.07 28.97
CA ASP A 101 -11.33 7.75 29.91
C ASP A 101 -12.16 8.86 29.24
N ASP A 102 -11.72 9.37 28.08
CA ASP A 102 -12.44 10.36 27.28
C ASP A 102 -13.55 9.74 26.40
N GLY A 103 -13.74 8.42 26.46
CA GLY A 103 -14.72 7.68 25.68
C GLY A 103 -14.23 7.27 24.29
N THR A 104 -13.00 7.60 23.90
CA THR A 104 -12.41 7.13 22.64
C THR A 104 -12.09 5.65 22.74
N CYS A 105 -12.79 4.84 21.96
CA CYS A 105 -12.47 3.42 21.80
C CYS A 105 -11.60 3.17 20.57
N TYR A 106 -10.80 2.11 20.63
CA TYR A 106 -9.86 1.76 19.57
C TYR A 106 -9.50 0.27 19.61
N PHE A 107 -9.21 -0.25 18.43
CA PHE A 107 -8.43 -1.47 18.24
C PHE A 107 -6.96 -1.22 18.60
N TYR A 108 -6.32 -2.18 19.28
CA TYR A 108 -4.89 -2.11 19.55
C TYR A 108 -4.16 -3.42 19.20
N ILE A 109 -2.86 -3.26 18.92
CA ILE A 109 -1.86 -4.32 18.93
C ILE A 109 -0.84 -3.97 20.03
N LYS A 110 -0.55 -4.94 20.90
CA LYS A 110 0.51 -4.90 21.90
C LYS A 110 1.74 -5.56 21.33
N THR A 111 2.90 -5.02 21.68
CA THR A 111 4.20 -5.65 21.44
C THR A 111 4.96 -5.70 22.75
N MET A 112 5.67 -6.79 23.01
CA MET A 112 6.52 -6.94 24.19
C MET A 112 7.79 -7.71 23.86
N ASP A 113 8.82 -7.45 24.65
CA ASP A 113 10.07 -8.20 24.65
C ASP A 113 9.82 -9.56 25.32
N GLU A 114 9.95 -10.64 24.56
CA GLU A 114 9.75 -11.99 25.05
C GLU A 114 10.51 -12.99 24.18
N VAL A 115 11.54 -13.60 24.77
CA VAL A 115 12.36 -14.59 24.05
C VAL A 115 11.60 -15.90 23.95
N ASN A 116 11.33 -16.31 22.73
CA ASN A 116 10.70 -17.57 22.38
C ASN A 116 11.63 -18.39 21.48
N VAL A 117 11.66 -19.70 21.71
CA VAL A 117 12.45 -20.64 20.90
C VAL A 117 11.52 -21.69 20.32
N ILE A 118 11.47 -21.78 19.00
CA ILE A 118 10.67 -22.77 18.28
C ILE A 118 11.61 -23.69 17.50
N ARG A 119 11.39 -25.00 17.61
CA ARG A 119 12.14 -25.99 16.84
C ARG A 119 11.50 -26.16 15.47
N VAL A 120 12.21 -25.73 14.43
CA VAL A 120 11.75 -25.73 13.03
C VAL A 120 12.57 -26.69 12.19
N TYR A 121 11.95 -27.26 11.15
CA TYR A 121 12.67 -28.06 10.16
C TYR A 121 13.20 -27.15 9.05
N ASN A 122 14.51 -27.04 8.92
CA ASN A 122 15.15 -26.23 7.89
C ASN A 122 15.50 -27.10 6.68
N MET A 123 14.75 -26.93 5.59
CA MET A 123 14.99 -27.61 4.32
C MET A 123 16.13 -27.00 3.50
N TYR A 124 16.64 -25.83 3.91
CA TYR A 124 17.68 -25.08 3.21
C TYR A 124 19.11 -25.37 3.72
N THR A 125 19.26 -26.06 4.84
CA THR A 125 20.58 -26.55 5.30
C THR A 125 20.97 -27.84 4.61
N ARG A 126 22.28 -28.16 4.59
CA ARG A 126 22.81 -29.43 4.07
C ARG A 126 23.69 -30.10 5.14
N PRO A 127 23.23 -31.19 5.80
CA PRO A 127 21.93 -31.85 5.61
C PRO A 127 20.75 -31.00 6.12
N ALA A 128 19.57 -31.25 5.56
CA ALA A 128 18.33 -30.68 6.07
C ALA A 128 18.05 -31.27 7.46
N GLY A 129 17.56 -30.45 8.39
CA GLY A 129 17.42 -30.87 9.78
C GLY A 129 16.67 -29.89 10.65
N TYR A 130 16.41 -30.32 11.89
CA TYR A 130 15.80 -29.46 12.89
C TYR A 130 16.82 -28.48 13.47
N GLN A 131 16.41 -27.22 13.62
CA GLN A 131 17.17 -26.18 14.29
C GLN A 131 16.26 -25.35 15.19
N ASN A 132 16.87 -24.64 16.14
CA ASN A 132 16.17 -23.66 16.97
C ASN A 132 16.08 -22.33 16.23
N ALA A 133 14.87 -21.80 16.09
CA ALA A 133 14.60 -20.43 15.67
C ALA A 133 14.27 -19.58 16.90
N TYR A 134 14.89 -18.41 17.00
CA TYR A 134 14.72 -17.48 18.11
C TYR A 134 13.84 -16.31 17.65
N PHE A 135 12.82 -16.02 18.45
CA PHE A 135 11.96 -14.85 18.32
C PHE A 135 12.13 -14.03 19.59
N TRP A 136 12.34 -12.73 19.44
CA TRP A 136 12.71 -11.84 20.55
C TRP A 136 11.51 -11.05 21.06
N TYR A 137 10.43 -11.02 20.29
CA TYR A 137 9.24 -10.24 20.58
C TYR A 137 7.97 -11.07 20.44
N ARG A 138 6.92 -10.61 21.09
CA ARG A 138 5.55 -11.09 20.85
C ARG A 138 4.68 -9.91 20.44
N ALA A 139 3.88 -10.09 19.40
CA ALA A 139 2.99 -9.08 18.84
C ALA A 139 1.65 -9.70 18.39
N ALA A 140 0.86 -9.00 17.60
CA ALA A 140 -0.36 -9.54 16.98
C ALA A 140 -0.46 -9.19 15.50
N MET A 141 -1.12 -10.08 14.76
CA MET A 141 -1.64 -9.83 13.42
C MET A 141 -3.13 -10.19 13.41
N VAL A 142 -3.94 -9.34 12.81
CA VAL A 142 -5.39 -9.52 12.66
C VAL A 142 -5.77 -9.37 11.19
N GLN A 143 -6.63 -10.27 10.70
CA GLN A 143 -7.00 -10.34 9.28
C GLN A 143 -8.50 -10.61 9.10
N SER A 144 -9.07 -10.08 8.01
CA SER A 144 -10.44 -10.37 7.53
C SER A 144 -10.48 -11.42 6.42
N TRP A 145 -9.39 -12.19 6.27
CA TRP A 145 -9.23 -13.21 5.23
C TRP A 145 -10.42 -14.18 5.18
N ASN A 146 -11.00 -14.33 3.99
CA ASN A 146 -12.18 -15.14 3.71
C ASN A 146 -13.45 -14.77 4.51
N LYS A 147 -13.54 -13.55 5.06
CA LYS A 147 -14.73 -13.00 5.74
C LYS A 147 -15.35 -11.85 4.96
N PHE A 148 -14.55 -10.88 4.53
CA PHE A 148 -14.98 -9.75 3.71
C PHE A 148 -14.09 -9.60 2.46
N CYS A 149 -14.69 -9.24 1.32
CA CYS A 149 -13.98 -9.08 0.05
C CYS A 149 -14.16 -7.66 -0.49
N PHE A 150 -13.11 -6.85 -0.39
CA PHE A 150 -13.04 -5.54 -1.01
C PHE A 150 -12.71 -5.67 -2.50
N GLN A 151 -13.56 -5.12 -3.37
CA GLN A 151 -13.41 -5.22 -4.84
C GLN A 151 -13.10 -3.87 -5.52
N GLY A 152 -12.79 -2.84 -4.74
CA GLY A 152 -12.46 -1.50 -5.21
C GLY A 152 -13.32 -0.43 -4.57
N GLY A 153 -12.78 0.79 -4.50
CA GLY A 153 -13.39 1.92 -3.81
C GLY A 153 -12.35 2.69 -3.00
N MET A 154 -12.77 3.21 -1.85
CA MET A 154 -11.89 3.84 -0.87
C MET A 154 -11.80 2.96 0.37
N LEU A 155 -10.58 2.79 0.87
CA LEU A 155 -10.34 2.33 2.23
C LEU A 155 -9.76 3.51 3.01
N ASP A 156 -10.36 3.82 4.15
CA ASP A 156 -9.90 4.86 5.06
C ASP A 156 -9.67 4.25 6.44
N VAL A 157 -8.52 4.54 7.04
CA VAL A 157 -8.11 4.00 8.33
C VAL A 157 -7.48 5.13 9.14
N ARG A 158 -8.04 5.38 10.33
CA ARG A 158 -7.42 6.27 11.32
C ARG A 158 -6.55 5.43 12.25
N ALA A 159 -5.24 5.59 12.14
CA ALA A 159 -4.27 4.85 12.96
C ALA A 159 -3.34 5.79 13.73
N GLN A 160 -2.98 5.39 14.95
CA GLN A 160 -1.86 5.95 15.69
C GLN A 160 -0.72 4.93 15.69
N LEU A 161 0.44 5.32 15.17
CA LEU A 161 1.57 4.42 15.07
C LEU A 161 2.28 4.28 16.42
N PRO A 162 2.81 3.08 16.73
CA PRO A 162 3.57 2.83 17.95
C PRO A 162 4.88 3.65 18.00
N GLY A 163 5.26 4.05 19.21
CA GLY A 163 6.52 4.73 19.49
C GLY A 163 6.76 4.90 20.98
N ALA A 164 8.02 4.97 21.39
CA ALA A 164 8.44 5.26 22.76
C ALA A 164 8.32 6.77 23.01
N VAL A 165 7.09 7.23 23.25
CA VAL A 165 6.72 8.67 23.32
C VAL A 165 6.43 9.17 24.74
N THR A 166 6.89 8.48 25.77
CA THR A 166 6.82 8.94 27.17
C THR A 166 8.11 9.65 27.57
N GLU A 167 8.07 10.56 28.54
CA GLU A 167 9.29 11.24 29.04
C GLU A 167 10.36 10.24 29.49
N LYS A 168 9.94 9.10 30.08
CA LYS A 168 10.82 8.02 30.52
C LYS A 168 11.66 7.41 29.39
N SER A 169 11.18 7.46 28.14
CA SER A 169 11.95 6.90 27.03
C SER A 169 13.21 7.70 26.71
N GLY A 170 13.28 8.98 27.12
CA GLY A 170 14.37 9.89 26.75
C GLY A 170 14.37 10.21 25.25
N ASN A 171 13.24 10.04 24.56
CA ASN A 171 13.10 10.33 23.14
C ASN A 171 13.26 11.84 22.88
N PRO A 172 14.32 12.30 22.17
CA PRO A 172 14.55 13.72 21.92
C PRO A 172 13.51 14.32 20.97
N ASP A 173 12.81 13.51 20.17
CA ASP A 173 11.80 13.99 19.23
C ASP A 173 10.55 14.53 19.95
N LEU A 174 10.36 14.23 21.25
CA LEU A 174 9.29 14.81 22.05
C LEU A 174 9.34 16.34 22.08
N ALA A 175 10.54 16.93 22.05
CA ALA A 175 10.73 18.37 22.01
C ALA A 175 10.26 19.03 20.70
N LEU A 176 10.06 18.24 19.63
CA LEU A 176 9.56 18.73 18.34
C LEU A 176 8.03 18.93 18.35
N GLY A 177 7.34 18.40 19.36
CA GLY A 177 5.89 18.49 19.50
C GLY A 177 5.12 17.64 18.48
N LYS A 178 3.78 17.73 18.53
CA LYS A 178 2.86 16.87 17.75
C LYS A 178 2.99 17.01 16.22
N SER A 179 3.53 18.14 15.76
CA SER A 179 3.70 18.47 14.34
C SER A 179 5.14 18.28 13.86
N GLY A 180 6.07 17.91 14.74
CA GLY A 180 7.47 17.72 14.42
C GLY A 180 7.71 16.45 13.60
N LYS A 181 8.58 16.52 12.59
CA LYS A 181 9.07 15.32 11.88
C LYS A 181 10.03 14.56 12.78
N VAL A 182 9.80 13.26 12.94
CA VAL A 182 10.72 12.32 13.62
C VAL A 182 12.12 12.41 13.01
N LYS A 183 13.18 12.35 13.84
CA LYS A 183 14.57 12.45 13.38
C LYS A 183 15.40 11.19 13.61
N THR A 184 14.89 10.26 14.40
CA THR A 184 15.58 9.00 14.68
C THR A 184 14.61 7.82 14.71
N THR A 185 15.01 6.69 14.16
CA THR A 185 14.23 5.45 14.18
C THR A 185 14.28 4.72 15.53
N LYS A 186 15.27 5.02 16.38
CA LYS A 186 15.54 4.29 17.64
C LYS A 186 14.34 4.22 18.58
N PHE A 187 13.50 5.26 18.61
CA PHE A 187 12.34 5.36 19.49
C PHE A 187 11.04 4.90 18.83
N TYR A 188 11.11 4.37 17.61
CA TYR A 188 9.96 3.87 16.84
C TYR A 188 10.33 2.51 16.24
N PRO A 189 10.58 1.49 17.07
CA PRO A 189 11.32 0.29 16.68
C PRO A 189 10.48 -0.76 15.92
N THR A 190 9.18 -0.54 15.77
CA THR A 190 8.24 -1.49 15.17
C THR A 190 7.96 -1.16 13.71
N TRP A 191 7.54 -2.16 12.95
CA TRP A 191 7.09 -2.03 11.57
C TRP A 191 5.57 -2.29 11.48
N PRO A 192 4.71 -1.29 11.75
CA PRO A 192 3.28 -1.43 11.55
C PRO A 192 2.92 -1.62 10.07
N GLY A 193 1.97 -2.53 9.81
CA GLY A 193 1.43 -2.80 8.48
C GLY A 193 -0.10 -2.76 8.48
N ILE A 194 -0.67 -2.01 7.54
CA ILE A 194 -2.11 -1.98 7.20
C ILE A 194 -2.20 -2.16 5.69
N TRP A 195 -2.64 -3.33 5.27
CA TRP A 195 -2.54 -3.74 3.87
C TRP A 195 -3.65 -4.73 3.52
N MET A 196 -3.82 -4.94 2.22
CA MET A 196 -4.80 -5.85 1.63
C MET A 196 -4.09 -6.86 0.74
N MET A 197 -4.61 -8.09 0.68
CA MET A 197 -4.11 -9.14 -0.19
C MET A 197 -5.25 -9.84 -0.91
N GLY A 198 -5.02 -10.27 -2.15
CA GLY A 198 -5.98 -11.11 -2.87
C GLY A 198 -6.29 -12.41 -2.13
N ASN A 199 -7.58 -12.73 -1.98
CA ASN A 199 -8.11 -13.76 -1.08
C ASN A 199 -7.59 -15.20 -1.32
N LEU A 200 -6.97 -15.48 -2.47
CA LEU A 200 -6.40 -16.80 -2.78
C LEU A 200 -5.09 -17.09 -2.02
N GLY A 201 -4.43 -16.04 -1.53
CA GLY A 201 -3.33 -16.14 -0.58
C GLY A 201 -3.81 -15.80 0.82
N ARG A 202 -3.25 -16.48 1.83
CA ARG A 202 -3.39 -16.09 3.22
C ARG A 202 -2.04 -15.56 3.68
N ALA A 203 -2.01 -14.28 4.04
CA ALA A 203 -0.84 -13.58 4.55
C ALA A 203 -0.06 -14.44 5.56
N ILE A 204 1.28 -14.44 5.48
CA ILE A 204 2.19 -15.18 6.36
C ILE A 204 2.02 -16.72 6.39
N PHE A 205 1.19 -17.31 5.53
CA PHE A 205 1.11 -18.76 5.28
C PHE A 205 1.79 -19.07 3.94
N SER A 206 3.10 -19.33 3.97
CA SER A 206 3.95 -19.44 2.76
C SER A 206 3.47 -20.48 1.75
N ALA A 207 2.83 -21.58 2.18
CA ALA A 207 2.26 -22.58 1.28
C ALA A 207 1.10 -22.03 0.42
N SER A 208 0.36 -21.04 0.93
CA SER A 208 -0.74 -20.38 0.24
C SER A 208 -0.27 -19.20 -0.62
N THR A 209 0.82 -18.52 -0.24
CA THR A 209 1.33 -17.35 -0.97
C THR A 209 2.36 -17.72 -2.04
N ASN A 210 3.01 -18.89 -1.95
CA ASN A 210 4.02 -19.31 -2.91
C ASN A 210 3.46 -19.38 -4.34
N ARG A 211 4.07 -18.61 -5.25
CA ARG A 211 3.63 -18.41 -6.65
C ARG A 211 2.19 -17.91 -6.80
N MET A 212 1.57 -17.45 -5.71
CA MET A 212 0.27 -16.79 -5.70
C MET A 212 0.43 -15.30 -5.51
N TRP A 213 1.21 -14.91 -4.51
CA TRP A 213 1.65 -13.54 -4.30
C TRP A 213 2.93 -13.27 -5.12
N PRO A 214 3.08 -12.06 -5.70
CA PRO A 214 2.10 -10.97 -5.80
C PRO A 214 1.31 -11.02 -7.13
N PHE A 215 1.05 -12.20 -7.68
CA PHE A 215 0.56 -12.33 -9.05
C PHE A 215 -0.85 -11.77 -9.24
N SER A 216 -1.15 -11.28 -10.45
CA SER A 216 -2.47 -10.80 -10.89
C SER A 216 -2.70 -11.00 -12.40
N TYR A 217 -1.88 -11.80 -13.09
CA TYR A 217 -1.95 -11.99 -14.54
C TYR A 217 -3.08 -12.93 -14.95
N ASN A 218 -3.79 -12.58 -16.03
CA ASN A 218 -4.91 -13.37 -16.57
C ASN A 218 -4.84 -13.51 -18.11
N LYS A 219 -3.62 -13.70 -18.66
CA LYS A 219 -3.40 -13.96 -20.09
C LYS A 219 -2.41 -15.10 -20.30
N CYS A 220 -2.59 -15.88 -21.36
CA CYS A 220 -1.65 -16.92 -21.75
C CYS A 220 -0.73 -16.42 -22.87
N GLU A 221 0.42 -15.87 -22.48
CA GLU A 221 1.43 -15.31 -23.39
C GLU A 221 2.82 -15.77 -22.91
N PRO A 222 3.20 -17.04 -23.14
CA PRO A 222 4.42 -17.63 -22.58
C PRO A 222 5.71 -16.93 -23.03
N ASP A 223 5.67 -16.24 -24.17
CA ASP A 223 6.77 -15.43 -24.69
C ASP A 223 6.96 -14.12 -23.91
N VAL A 224 5.91 -13.63 -23.22
CA VAL A 224 5.92 -12.40 -22.41
C VAL A 224 6.17 -12.72 -20.94
N PHE A 225 5.54 -13.78 -20.43
CA PHE A 225 5.60 -14.17 -19.03
C PHE A 225 5.62 -15.69 -18.90
N ASN A 226 6.66 -16.22 -18.27
CA ASN A 226 6.76 -17.65 -18.01
C ASN A 226 5.60 -18.11 -17.10
N PRO A 227 4.64 -18.90 -17.60
CA PRO A 227 3.44 -19.26 -16.86
C PRO A 227 3.72 -20.11 -15.62
N ARG A 228 4.90 -20.75 -15.52
CA ARG A 228 5.28 -21.54 -14.33
C ARG A 228 5.55 -20.70 -13.08
N ASN A 229 5.72 -19.39 -13.24
CA ASN A 229 5.96 -18.46 -12.13
C ASN A 229 4.67 -18.18 -11.33
N GLN A 230 3.50 -18.25 -11.98
CA GLN A 230 2.20 -18.07 -11.35
C GLN A 230 1.51 -19.43 -11.18
N ARG A 231 1.09 -19.76 -9.96
CA ARG A 231 0.52 -21.08 -9.62
C ARG A 231 -0.80 -21.36 -10.34
N ILE A 232 -1.67 -20.35 -10.45
CA ILE A 232 -2.93 -20.44 -11.21
C ILE A 232 -2.77 -19.58 -12.45
N SER A 233 -2.37 -20.20 -13.56
CA SER A 233 -2.03 -19.52 -14.81
C SER A 233 -3.19 -19.58 -15.81
N ALA A 234 -3.32 -18.54 -16.64
CA ALA A 234 -4.28 -18.55 -17.75
C ALA A 234 -3.87 -19.49 -18.89
N CYS A 235 -2.66 -20.07 -18.87
CA CYS A 235 -2.23 -21.12 -19.80
C CYS A 235 -2.65 -22.53 -19.37
N ASP A 236 -3.29 -22.68 -18.21
CA ASP A 236 -3.72 -23.97 -17.69
C ASP A 236 -5.19 -24.21 -18.08
N ASP A 237 -5.43 -25.19 -18.94
CA ASP A 237 -6.77 -25.61 -19.39
C ASP A 237 -7.44 -26.56 -18.39
N ASN A 238 -6.71 -27.05 -17.39
CA ASN A 238 -7.23 -27.95 -16.36
C ASN A 238 -6.59 -27.68 -14.98
N PRO A 239 -6.85 -26.50 -14.38
CA PRO A 239 -6.24 -26.12 -13.10
C PRO A 239 -6.76 -26.94 -11.90
N GLY A 240 -7.84 -27.71 -12.06
CA GLY A 240 -8.48 -28.49 -11.02
C GLY A 240 -9.13 -27.64 -9.91
N TYR A 241 -9.54 -28.29 -8.82
CA TYR A 241 -10.01 -27.64 -7.57
C TYR A 241 -11.15 -26.60 -7.73
N GLY A 242 -12.00 -26.76 -8.76
CA GLY A 242 -13.10 -25.83 -9.04
C GLY A 242 -12.68 -24.48 -9.64
N LEU A 243 -11.43 -24.36 -10.09
CA LEU A 243 -10.93 -23.18 -10.80
C LEU A 243 -11.36 -23.23 -12.28
N ASN A 244 -11.55 -22.05 -12.87
CA ASN A 244 -11.93 -21.95 -14.28
C ASN A 244 -10.72 -22.24 -15.19
N PRO A 245 -10.88 -23.07 -16.25
CA PRO A 245 -9.90 -23.20 -17.31
C PRO A 245 -9.49 -21.85 -17.90
N ASN A 246 -8.20 -21.69 -18.21
CA ASN A 246 -7.63 -20.52 -18.87
C ASN A 246 -7.88 -19.18 -18.13
N GLN A 247 -8.03 -19.24 -16.80
CA GLN A 247 -8.17 -18.06 -15.96
C GLN A 247 -7.00 -17.95 -14.97
N GLY A 248 -6.10 -17.01 -15.25
CA GLY A 248 -5.00 -16.69 -14.35
C GLY A 248 -5.50 -15.94 -13.11
N ARG A 249 -5.11 -16.43 -11.94
CA ARG A 249 -5.50 -15.89 -10.64
C ARG A 249 -4.31 -15.82 -9.69
N GLY A 250 -4.44 -14.95 -8.70
CA GLY A 250 -3.32 -14.42 -7.96
C GLY A 250 -3.71 -13.88 -6.58
N ALA A 251 -2.71 -13.46 -5.81
CA ALA A 251 -2.86 -12.79 -4.53
C ALA A 251 -1.99 -11.51 -4.51
N PRO A 252 -2.33 -10.48 -5.30
CA PRO A 252 -1.61 -9.21 -5.25
C PRO A 252 -1.80 -8.53 -3.89
N GLU A 253 -0.91 -7.61 -3.56
CA GLU A 253 -0.93 -6.88 -2.29
C GLU A 253 -0.94 -5.35 -2.52
N ILE A 254 -1.69 -4.66 -1.67
CA ILE A 254 -1.84 -3.22 -1.67
C ILE A 254 -1.62 -2.74 -0.24
N ASP A 255 -0.57 -1.98 -0.02
CA ASP A 255 -0.21 -1.44 1.27
C ASP A 255 -0.81 -0.05 1.40
N LEU A 256 -1.73 0.11 2.35
CA LEU A 256 -2.21 1.43 2.73
C LEU A 256 -1.13 2.14 3.55
N LEU A 257 -0.52 1.39 4.47
CA LEU A 257 0.59 1.83 5.29
C LEU A 257 1.50 0.64 5.56
N GLU A 258 2.79 0.81 5.25
CA GLU A 258 3.83 -0.11 5.65
C GLU A 258 5.11 0.68 6.00
N GLY A 259 5.78 0.30 7.09
CA GLY A 259 7.04 0.91 7.51
C GLY A 259 6.98 1.49 8.92
N GLY A 260 8.00 2.24 9.32
CA GLY A 260 8.13 2.74 10.68
C GLY A 260 9.22 3.80 10.83
N GLY A 261 9.17 4.55 11.93
CA GLY A 261 10.13 5.60 12.24
C GLY A 261 10.08 6.77 11.27
N LEU A 262 11.08 6.89 10.39
CA LEU A 262 11.29 8.06 9.52
C LEU A 262 10.46 8.03 8.24
N ALA A 263 9.97 6.86 7.84
CA ALA A 263 9.23 6.70 6.61
C ALA A 263 8.15 5.63 6.77
N ILE A 264 6.99 5.94 6.23
CA ILE A 264 5.90 5.00 5.96
C ILE A 264 5.57 5.12 4.48
N SER A 265 5.25 4.00 3.85
CA SER A 265 4.92 3.92 2.44
C SER A 265 3.50 3.41 2.24
N SER A 266 2.93 3.81 1.10
CA SER A 266 1.83 3.09 0.47
C SER A 266 2.38 2.45 -0.79
N SER A 267 1.99 1.21 -1.08
CA SER A 267 2.69 0.37 -2.06
C SER A 267 1.72 -0.53 -2.83
N LEU A 268 2.13 -0.90 -4.04
CA LEU A 268 1.43 -1.87 -4.89
C LEU A 268 2.39 -3.00 -5.20
N GLN A 269 2.11 -4.17 -4.64
CA GLN A 269 2.89 -5.37 -4.87
C GLN A 269 2.11 -6.25 -5.84
N ILE A 270 2.49 -6.15 -7.12
CA ILE A 270 1.83 -6.83 -8.24
C ILE A 270 2.85 -7.51 -9.14
N ALA A 271 2.48 -8.69 -9.65
CA ALA A 271 3.24 -9.42 -10.65
C ALA A 271 2.34 -9.91 -11.81
N PRO A 272 2.86 -9.96 -13.06
CA PRO A 272 4.08 -9.35 -13.56
C PRO A 272 4.15 -7.85 -13.26
N GLY A 273 5.32 -7.40 -12.81
CA GLY A 273 5.56 -5.99 -12.52
C GLY A 273 5.76 -5.18 -13.79
N MET A 274 6.07 -3.90 -13.62
CA MET A 274 6.32 -2.97 -14.73
C MET A 274 7.44 -3.51 -15.66
N PRO A 275 7.31 -3.47 -17.00
CA PRO A 275 8.39 -3.86 -17.92
C PRO A 275 9.63 -2.98 -17.74
N LEU A 276 10.83 -3.52 -18.02
CA LEU A 276 12.12 -2.82 -17.83
C LEU A 276 12.15 -1.43 -18.49
N ASP A 277 11.57 -1.32 -19.69
CA ASP A 277 11.51 -0.10 -20.50
C ASP A 277 10.79 1.08 -19.80
N TYR A 278 9.97 0.80 -18.79
CA TYR A 278 9.22 1.81 -18.05
C TYR A 278 9.78 2.10 -16.64
N ARG A 279 10.81 1.36 -16.18
CA ARG A 279 11.42 1.50 -14.84
C ARG A 279 12.48 2.59 -14.77
N LEU A 280 13.02 2.90 -13.60
CA LEU A 280 14.25 3.70 -13.49
C LEU A 280 15.40 3.06 -14.28
N PHE A 281 16.32 3.87 -14.80
CA PHE A 281 17.60 3.33 -15.28
C PHE A 281 18.38 2.78 -14.07
N PRO A 282 19.07 1.63 -14.20
CA PRO A 282 19.88 1.12 -13.10
C PRO A 282 21.07 2.06 -12.87
N ALA A 283 21.48 2.20 -11.60
CA ALA A 283 22.79 2.75 -11.28
C ALA A 283 23.88 1.95 -12.00
N ASP A 284 25.01 2.58 -12.32
CA ASP A 284 26.17 1.95 -12.96
C ASP A 284 27.21 1.58 -11.90
N PRO A 285 27.14 0.37 -11.29
CA PRO A 285 28.03 -0.02 -10.21
C PRO A 285 29.47 -0.26 -10.67
N LYS A 286 29.74 -0.22 -11.98
CA LYS A 286 31.07 -0.46 -12.55
C LYS A 286 31.70 0.79 -13.15
N GLY A 287 30.94 1.86 -13.31
CA GLY A 287 31.40 3.13 -13.83
C GLY A 287 31.00 4.28 -12.92
N ALA A 288 29.98 5.04 -13.32
CA ALA A 288 29.66 6.32 -12.68
C ALA A 288 29.36 6.18 -11.17
N ASP A 289 28.70 5.10 -10.75
CA ASP A 289 28.26 4.89 -9.37
C ASP A 289 29.13 3.87 -8.61
N VAL A 290 30.36 3.61 -9.06
CA VAL A 290 31.25 2.60 -8.45
C VAL A 290 31.51 2.84 -6.96
N THR A 291 31.53 4.10 -6.53
CA THR A 291 31.77 4.48 -5.12
C THR A 291 30.51 4.39 -4.27
N ASN A 292 29.32 4.47 -4.88
CA ASN A 292 28.03 4.30 -4.20
C ASN A 292 27.02 3.55 -5.10
N PRO A 293 27.13 2.22 -5.24
CA PRO A 293 26.21 1.43 -6.07
C PRO A 293 24.74 1.46 -5.61
N TYR A 294 24.47 1.99 -4.41
CA TYR A 294 23.15 2.06 -3.78
C TYR A 294 22.60 3.48 -3.74
N CYS A 295 23.20 4.40 -4.50
CA CYS A 295 22.84 5.83 -4.60
C CYS A 295 21.36 6.10 -4.89
N VAL A 296 20.63 5.14 -5.46
CA VAL A 296 19.21 5.28 -5.76
C VAL A 296 18.35 5.48 -4.50
N PHE A 297 18.75 4.93 -3.36
CA PHE A 297 18.03 5.11 -2.09
C PHE A 297 18.26 6.50 -1.49
N THR A 298 19.33 7.17 -1.92
CA THR A 298 19.71 8.53 -1.51
C THR A 298 19.45 9.58 -2.59
N TYR A 299 18.98 9.16 -3.77
CA TYR A 299 18.70 10.00 -4.94
C TYR A 299 19.90 10.83 -5.44
N ASP A 300 21.11 10.31 -5.24
CA ASP A 300 22.39 10.97 -5.54
C ASP A 300 23.25 10.19 -6.55
N CYS A 301 22.65 9.30 -7.34
CA CYS A 301 23.34 8.62 -8.43
C CYS A 301 23.90 9.61 -9.44
N LEU A 302 25.10 9.31 -9.93
CA LEU A 302 25.75 10.02 -11.01
C LEU A 302 25.25 9.53 -12.37
N THR A 303 24.75 8.30 -12.47
CA THR A 303 24.11 7.80 -13.70
C THR A 303 22.85 8.60 -14.05
N PRO A 304 22.76 9.16 -15.28
CA PRO A 304 21.57 9.85 -15.73
C PRO A 304 20.32 8.98 -15.67
N GLY A 305 19.28 9.47 -15.00
CA GLY A 305 18.00 8.77 -14.91
C GLY A 305 17.92 7.62 -13.92
N ALA A 306 18.95 7.43 -13.10
CA ALA A 306 18.92 6.47 -12.00
C ALA A 306 18.24 7.01 -10.73
N ASN A 307 18.08 8.33 -10.60
CA ASN A 307 17.48 8.94 -9.40
C ASN A 307 15.95 9.00 -9.45
N MET A 308 15.40 9.59 -10.51
CA MET A 308 13.96 9.86 -10.63
C MET A 308 13.48 9.51 -12.03
N ILE A 309 12.25 8.99 -12.12
CA ILE A 309 11.68 8.57 -13.40
C ILE A 309 11.45 9.80 -14.29
N ASP A 310 11.79 9.70 -15.58
CA ASP A 310 11.71 10.79 -16.56
C ASP A 310 12.56 12.05 -16.24
N VAL A 311 13.58 11.91 -15.38
CA VAL A 311 14.55 12.98 -15.02
C VAL A 311 15.98 12.48 -15.20
N PRO A 312 16.83 13.10 -16.05
CA PRO A 312 16.55 14.26 -16.89
C PRO A 312 15.62 13.94 -18.06
N THR A 313 14.72 14.87 -18.39
CA THR A 313 13.67 14.65 -19.39
C THR A 313 14.23 14.39 -20.79
N ALA A 314 15.28 15.12 -21.19
CA ALA A 314 15.91 14.92 -22.50
C ALA A 314 16.61 13.57 -22.61
N TYR A 315 17.18 13.06 -21.51
CA TYR A 315 17.85 11.77 -21.47
C TYR A 315 16.84 10.63 -21.66
N TYR A 316 15.76 10.60 -20.88
CA TYR A 316 14.69 9.61 -21.04
C TYR A 316 14.08 9.63 -22.45
N LYS A 317 13.79 10.83 -22.99
CA LYS A 317 13.29 10.97 -24.35
C LYS A 317 14.25 10.39 -25.40
N LYS A 318 15.56 10.61 -25.24
CA LYS A 318 16.58 10.10 -26.15
C LYS A 318 16.71 8.58 -26.07
N GLU A 319 16.82 8.04 -24.85
CA GLU A 319 17.15 6.63 -24.63
C GLU A 319 15.94 5.70 -24.80
N ARG A 320 14.71 6.20 -24.60
CA ARG A 320 13.48 5.36 -24.65
C ARG A 320 12.42 5.84 -25.64
N GLY A 321 12.36 7.14 -25.91
CA GLY A 321 11.38 7.71 -26.84
C GLY A 321 9.94 7.84 -26.30
N HIS A 322 9.67 7.42 -25.07
CA HIS A 322 8.37 7.56 -24.40
C HIS A 322 8.52 7.88 -22.90
N LYS A 323 7.41 8.26 -22.26
CA LYS A 323 7.34 8.50 -20.80
C LYS A 323 7.09 7.20 -20.02
N SER A 324 7.29 7.23 -18.71
CA SER A 324 6.89 6.14 -17.82
C SER A 324 5.36 6.03 -17.66
N TRP A 325 4.90 4.94 -17.02
CA TRP A 325 3.48 4.65 -16.76
C TRP A 325 2.88 5.57 -15.68
N TYR A 326 3.69 6.07 -14.74
CA TYR A 326 3.21 7.02 -13.73
C TYR A 326 2.78 8.32 -14.42
N GLN A 327 1.47 8.55 -14.50
CA GLN A 327 0.90 9.75 -15.13
C GLN A 327 -0.32 10.21 -14.33
N GLY A 328 -0.35 11.49 -13.97
CA GLY A 328 -1.50 12.12 -13.31
C GLY A 328 -1.77 11.62 -11.89
N LEU A 329 -0.75 11.10 -11.20
CA LEU A 329 -0.84 10.82 -9.77
C LEU A 329 -0.97 12.13 -9.00
N ARG A 330 -1.87 12.13 -8.02
CA ARG A 330 -2.19 13.32 -7.21
C ARG A 330 -1.53 13.20 -5.85
N TYR A 331 -0.62 14.12 -5.55
CA TYR A 331 0.08 14.22 -4.28
C TYR A 331 -0.33 15.50 -3.59
N GLY A 332 -0.59 15.45 -2.28
CA GLY A 332 -0.94 16.61 -1.48
C GLY A 332 -0.11 16.68 -0.21
N ALA A 333 0.11 17.90 0.28
CA ALA A 333 0.84 18.14 1.52
C ALA A 333 0.05 17.68 2.75
N ASN A 334 0.76 17.14 3.75
CA ASN A 334 0.22 17.02 5.09
C ASN A 334 0.51 18.31 5.88
N ASN A 335 -0.48 19.21 5.86
CA ASN A 335 -0.40 20.53 6.51
C ASN A 335 -0.49 20.48 8.04
N GLN A 336 -0.62 19.30 8.66
CA GLN A 336 -0.52 19.14 10.12
C GLN A 336 0.93 19.16 10.60
N CYS A 337 1.88 18.94 9.70
CA CYS A 337 3.31 19.04 10.00
C CYS A 337 3.77 20.49 10.16
N GLN A 338 4.80 20.66 10.97
CA GLN A 338 5.49 21.94 11.11
C GLN A 338 6.03 22.40 9.76
N GLN A 339 5.87 23.69 9.48
CA GLN A 339 6.37 24.32 8.27
C GLN A 339 7.89 24.45 8.31
N VAL A 340 8.51 24.21 7.16
CA VAL A 340 9.93 24.33 6.87
C VAL A 340 10.06 25.22 5.64
N SER A 341 10.54 26.46 5.83
CA SER A 341 10.58 27.45 4.76
C SER A 341 11.39 27.02 3.54
N SER A 342 12.44 26.21 3.74
CA SER A 342 13.27 25.67 2.66
C SER A 342 12.59 24.56 1.83
N GLU A 343 11.46 24.00 2.29
CA GLU A 343 10.68 23.01 1.54
C GLU A 343 9.51 23.66 0.78
N LYS A 344 9.30 24.97 0.95
CA LYS A 344 8.20 25.69 0.32
C LYS A 344 8.44 25.86 -1.18
N GLN A 345 7.45 25.51 -1.98
CA GLN A 345 7.49 25.64 -3.44
C GLN A 345 6.60 26.76 -3.96
N ASP A 346 7.06 27.36 -5.05
CA ASP A 346 6.28 28.23 -5.91
C ASP A 346 5.75 27.44 -7.12
N TYR A 347 4.45 27.57 -7.41
CA TYR A 347 3.81 26.82 -8.50
C TYR A 347 4.36 27.23 -9.87
N ASP A 348 4.49 28.53 -10.14
CA ASP A 348 4.87 29.01 -11.47
C ASP A 348 6.30 28.59 -11.82
N THR A 349 7.20 28.61 -10.83
CA THR A 349 8.58 28.14 -10.94
C THR A 349 8.65 26.65 -11.29
N VAL A 350 8.01 25.79 -10.49
CA VAL A 350 8.01 24.35 -10.71
C VAL A 350 7.30 23.98 -12.02
N ALA A 351 6.16 24.59 -12.31
CA ALA A 351 5.41 24.34 -13.54
C ALA A 351 6.19 24.76 -14.79
N ALA A 352 6.90 25.89 -14.74
CA ALA A 352 7.79 26.32 -15.83
C ALA A 352 8.95 25.33 -16.03
N SER A 353 9.55 24.84 -14.95
CA SER A 353 10.62 23.83 -14.99
C SER A 353 10.14 22.52 -15.64
N VAL A 354 9.02 21.95 -15.15
CA VAL A 354 8.43 20.72 -15.71
C VAL A 354 8.07 20.89 -17.18
N LYS A 355 7.48 22.04 -17.56
CA LYS A 355 7.13 22.35 -18.95
C LYS A 355 8.37 22.49 -19.85
N GLY A 356 9.46 23.05 -19.32
CA GLY A 356 10.74 23.17 -20.02
C GLY A 356 11.49 21.84 -20.16
N GLY A 357 11.14 20.85 -19.33
CA GLY A 357 11.85 19.58 -19.19
C GLY A 357 13.01 19.72 -18.20
N ILE A 358 13.07 18.81 -17.23
CA ILE A 358 14.08 18.83 -16.17
C ILE A 358 15.44 18.47 -16.77
N LYS A 359 16.45 19.30 -16.52
CA LYS A 359 17.80 19.14 -17.07
C LYS A 359 18.75 18.48 -16.07
N GLU A 360 18.47 18.69 -14.80
CA GLU A 360 19.21 18.19 -13.66
C GLU A 360 19.04 16.68 -13.52
N ASN A 361 20.03 16.01 -12.93
CA ASN A 361 19.94 14.58 -12.63
C ASN A 361 19.19 14.26 -11.33
N THR A 362 18.97 15.30 -10.50
CA THR A 362 18.29 15.19 -9.21
C THR A 362 17.33 16.35 -9.07
N CYS A 363 16.19 16.07 -8.44
CA CYS A 363 15.16 17.07 -8.16
C CYS A 363 15.57 18.03 -7.03
N THR A 364 15.19 19.28 -7.17
CA THR A 364 15.23 20.30 -6.13
C THR A 364 13.84 20.88 -5.92
N VAL A 365 13.70 21.72 -4.89
CA VAL A 365 12.46 22.44 -4.55
C VAL A 365 11.98 23.31 -5.72
N ASP A 366 12.89 23.81 -6.56
CA ASP A 366 12.53 24.69 -7.68
C ASP A 366 12.39 23.94 -9.01
N THR A 367 12.99 22.75 -9.14
CA THR A 367 13.01 22.03 -10.41
C THR A 367 11.88 21.03 -10.56
N CYS A 368 11.50 20.31 -9.50
CA CYS A 368 10.50 19.24 -9.58
C CYS A 368 9.30 19.49 -8.66
N PRO A 369 8.15 18.84 -8.89
CA PRO A 369 7.09 18.74 -7.89
C PRO A 369 7.63 18.19 -6.56
N ALA A 370 7.04 18.56 -5.43
CA ALA A 370 7.51 18.13 -4.11
C ALA A 370 7.49 16.61 -3.91
N SER A 371 6.65 15.88 -4.64
CA SER A 371 6.67 14.41 -4.64
C SER A 371 7.83 13.82 -5.43
N GLY A 372 8.53 14.62 -6.24
CA GLY A 372 9.50 14.17 -7.20
C GLY A 372 8.92 13.51 -8.46
N ASP A 373 7.59 13.35 -8.55
CA ASP A 373 6.91 12.84 -9.75
C ASP A 373 6.67 13.97 -10.75
N VAL A 374 7.55 14.08 -11.76
CA VAL A 374 7.44 15.07 -12.83
C VAL A 374 6.27 14.82 -13.80
N ASN A 375 5.62 13.65 -13.70
CA ASN A 375 4.41 13.32 -14.45
C ASN A 375 3.14 13.39 -13.57
N GLY A 376 3.28 13.83 -12.32
CA GLY A 376 2.19 14.05 -11.40
C GLY A 376 1.23 15.14 -11.88
N GLU A 377 0.03 15.13 -11.32
CA GLU A 377 -0.96 16.18 -11.53
C GLU A 377 -0.52 17.48 -10.87
N LEU A 378 -0.66 18.62 -11.57
CA LEU A 378 -0.33 19.96 -11.07
C LEU A 378 -1.51 20.93 -11.07
N SER A 379 -2.71 20.48 -11.46
CA SER A 379 -3.91 21.32 -11.40
C SER A 379 -4.31 21.67 -9.96
N TYR A 380 -5.22 22.64 -9.84
CA TYR A 380 -5.81 23.01 -8.56
C TYR A 380 -6.48 21.80 -7.88
N ILE A 381 -6.32 21.72 -6.55
CA ILE A 381 -6.93 20.67 -5.72
C ILE A 381 -8.46 20.73 -5.77
N ASP A 382 -9.00 21.95 -5.75
CA ASP A 382 -10.44 22.19 -5.71
C ASP A 382 -10.80 23.53 -6.40
N LYS A 383 -12.08 23.89 -6.29
CA LYS A 383 -12.63 25.11 -6.91
C LYS A 383 -12.18 26.41 -6.24
N THR A 384 -11.64 26.35 -5.01
CA THR A 384 -11.13 27.53 -4.30
C THR A 384 -9.82 28.04 -4.90
N LYS A 385 -9.11 27.17 -5.63
CA LYS A 385 -7.83 27.48 -6.30
C LYS A 385 -6.74 27.98 -5.35
N SER A 386 -6.79 27.57 -4.07
CA SER A 386 -5.80 27.98 -3.06
C SER A 386 -4.55 27.10 -3.04
N ALA A 387 -4.59 25.92 -3.67
CA ALA A 387 -3.49 24.97 -3.66
C ALA A 387 -3.51 24.08 -4.92
N HIS A 388 -2.34 23.57 -5.29
CA HIS A 388 -2.12 22.68 -6.42
C HIS A 388 -1.73 21.29 -5.95
N TRP A 389 -2.12 20.27 -6.71
CA TRP A 389 -1.51 18.95 -6.59
C TRP A 389 -0.01 19.05 -6.91
N GLY A 390 0.81 18.20 -6.28
CA GLY A 390 2.25 18.14 -6.53
C GLY A 390 3.10 19.30 -5.98
N ILE A 391 2.50 20.39 -5.47
CA ILE A 391 3.23 21.57 -4.98
C ILE A 391 3.13 21.71 -3.46
N ASN A 392 4.28 21.87 -2.81
CA ASN A 392 4.34 22.12 -1.36
C ASN A 392 4.31 23.62 -1.03
N SER A 393 3.18 24.29 -1.29
CA SER A 393 3.05 25.75 -1.09
C SER A 393 3.21 26.21 0.37
N ASN A 394 3.10 25.29 1.34
CA ASN A 394 3.24 25.59 2.77
C ASN A 394 4.59 25.14 3.36
N GLY A 395 5.41 24.40 2.61
CA GLY A 395 6.66 23.82 3.12
C GLY A 395 6.44 22.82 4.25
N THR A 396 5.40 21.99 4.20
CA THR A 396 5.10 20.98 5.24
C THR A 396 5.53 19.58 4.79
N CYS A 397 5.22 18.53 5.56
CA CYS A 397 5.43 17.15 5.10
C CYS A 397 4.75 16.90 3.75
N TYR A 398 5.44 16.15 2.89
CA TYR A 398 4.97 15.83 1.55
C TYR A 398 5.29 14.36 1.22
N PRO A 399 4.37 13.61 0.58
CA PRO A 399 4.66 12.26 0.13
C PRO A 399 5.62 12.28 -1.05
N LEU A 400 6.64 11.42 -1.01
CA LEU A 400 7.61 11.23 -2.09
C LEU A 400 7.25 10.01 -2.93
N MET A 401 7.41 10.10 -4.25
CA MET A 401 7.28 8.95 -5.13
C MET A 401 8.52 8.06 -4.98
N ASN A 402 8.29 6.81 -4.61
CA ASN A 402 9.28 5.75 -4.70
C ASN A 402 9.08 4.99 -6.03
N SER A 403 9.96 5.22 -7.00
CA SER A 403 9.81 4.66 -8.34
C SER A 403 10.11 3.16 -8.36
N TYR A 404 9.31 2.37 -9.08
CA TYR A 404 9.48 0.93 -9.14
C TYR A 404 10.82 0.52 -9.80
N MET A 405 11.68 -0.13 -9.01
CA MET A 405 12.98 -0.64 -9.45
C MET A 405 12.95 -2.09 -9.93
N GLY A 406 11.82 -2.80 -9.79
CA GLY A 406 11.74 -4.20 -10.24
C GLY A 406 12.29 -5.24 -9.28
N ALA A 407 12.76 -4.84 -8.11
CA ALA A 407 13.00 -5.78 -7.03
C ALA A 407 11.64 -6.21 -6.47
N TYR A 408 11.51 -7.50 -6.13
CA TYR A 408 10.62 -7.89 -5.04
C TYR A 408 11.01 -7.02 -3.82
N LEU A 409 10.24 -6.99 -2.75
CA LEU A 409 10.86 -6.84 -1.45
C LEU A 409 11.38 -8.23 -1.07
N PRO A 410 12.56 -8.73 -1.56
CA PRO A 410 13.21 -9.79 -0.83
C PRO A 410 13.67 -9.11 0.45
N THR A 411 12.89 -9.33 1.50
CA THR A 411 13.41 -9.87 2.76
C THR A 411 14.93 -9.96 2.74
N ARG A 412 15.62 -8.98 3.33
CA ARG A 412 16.98 -9.25 3.77
C ARG A 412 16.96 -10.37 4.80
#